data_AF-A0AAD5P8J2-F1
#
_entry.id   AF-A0AAD5P8J2-F1
#
_cell.length_a   1.000
_cell.length_b   1.000
_cell.length_c   1.000
_cell.angle_alpha   90.00
_cell.angle_beta   90.00
_cell.angle_gamma   90.00
#
_symmetry.space_group_name_H-M   'P 1'
#
loop_
_entity.id
_entity.type
_entity.pdbx_description
1 polymer ?
#
loop_
_entity_poly.entity_id
_entity_poly.type
_entity_poly.pdbx_seq_one_letter_code
_entity_poly.pdbx_strand_id
1 'polypeptide(L)' 'MSWIDKLGILGIRSFSPDDPVYIQFSSPCTVIYGPNGTGKTTIIESLKYACTGDLPPNSKQGAFIHDVKVKKKT' A
#
# COMPACT_ATOMS: atom_id res chain seq x y z
N MET A 1 -20.06 14.91 6.15
CA MET A 1 -19.14 14.70 5.02
C MET A 1 -18.14 13.66 5.48
N SER A 2 -17.97 12.55 4.75
CA SER A 2 -17.03 11.50 5.11
C SER A 2 -15.67 11.76 4.45
N TRP A 3 -14.57 11.53 5.18
CA TRP A 3 -13.21 11.61 4.65
C TRP A 3 -12.36 10.43 5.14
N ILE A 4 -11.24 10.20 4.47
CA ILE A 4 -10.21 9.26 4.92
C ILE A 4 -9.23 10.03 5.80
N ASP A 5 -9.06 9.58 7.04
CA ASP A 5 -8.18 10.24 8.02
C ASP A 5 -6.75 9.69 7.92
N LYS A 6 -6.60 8.37 8.02
CA LYS A 6 -5.30 7.70 8.06
C LYS A 6 -5.33 6.38 7.31
N LEU A 7 -4.27 6.06 6.57
CA LEU A 7 -4.03 4.76 5.93
C LEU A 7 -2.80 4.11 6.55
N GLY A 8 -2.93 2.87 7.02
CA GLY A 8 -1.82 2.02 7.43
C GLY A 8 -1.48 1.01 6.33
N ILE A 9 -0.20 0.85 6.00
CA ILE A 9 0.30 -0.09 5.00
C ILE A 9 1.38 -0.95 5.65
N LEU A 10 1.21 -2.27 5.57
CA LEU A 10 2.15 -3.28 6.07
C LEU A 10 2.18 -4.45 5.11
N GLY A 11 3.38 -4.89 4.73
CA GLY A 11 3.53 -6.10 3.91
C GLY A 11 2.97 -6.00 2.49
N ILE A 12 2.88 -4.79 1.93
CA ILE A 12 2.37 -4.54 0.57
C ILE A 12 3.50 -4.12 -0.36
N ARG A 13 3.76 -4.88 -1.43
CA ARG A 13 4.81 -4.65 -2.43
C ARG A 13 6.20 -4.36 -1.87
N SER A 14 6.57 -3.08 -1.73
CA SER A 14 7.87 -2.64 -1.22
C SER A 14 7.82 -2.21 0.25
N PHE A 15 6.62 -2.15 0.84
CA PHE A 15 6.44 -1.87 2.26
C PHE A 15 6.77 -3.12 3.07
N SER A 16 7.60 -2.93 4.11
CA SER A 16 8.07 -3.99 4.99
C SER A 16 6.89 -4.79 5.57
N PRO A 17 6.99 -6.13 5.67
CA PRO A 17 6.03 -6.94 6.40
C PRO A 17 6.15 -6.80 7.92
N ASP A 18 7.24 -6.20 8.41
CA ASP A 18 7.56 -6.11 9.84
C ASP A 18 7.41 -4.69 10.40
N ASP A 19 7.40 -3.66 9.54
CA ASP A 19 7.33 -2.24 9.94
C ASP A 19 6.19 -1.50 9.22
N PRO A 20 5.10 -1.15 9.93
CA PRO A 20 3.94 -0.50 9.32
C PRO A 20 4.22 0.97 9.03
N VAL A 21 3.87 1.41 7.83
CA VAL A 21 3.89 2.82 7.46
C VAL A 21 2.50 3.40 7.56
N TYR A 22 2.39 4.59 8.16
CA TYR A 22 1.14 5.31 8.30
C TYR A 22 1.16 6.62 7.53
N ILE A 23 0.08 6.87 6.78
CA ILE A 23 -0.12 8.08 6.00
C ILE A 23 -1.32 8.82 6.56
N GLN A 24 -1.10 10.02 7.05
CA GLN A 24 -2.14 10.94 7.49
C GLN A 24 -2.60 11.77 6.29
N PHE A 25 -3.89 11.76 6.00
CA PHE A 25 -4.46 12.62 4.96
C PHE A 25 -4.88 13.96 5.54
N SER A 26 -4.58 15.01 4.80
CA SER A 26 -4.91 16.39 5.12
C SER A 26 -5.92 16.96 4.14
N SER A 27 -6.80 17.83 4.64
CA SER A 27 -7.75 18.61 3.84
C SER A 27 -7.17 20.00 3.54
N PRO A 28 -7.35 20.58 2.34
CA PRO A 28 -8.15 20.06 1.23
C PRO A 28 -7.39 19.10 0.29
N CYS A 29 -6.07 18.97 0.44
CA CYS A 29 -5.23 18.19 -0.48
C CYS A 29 -4.03 17.58 0.25
N THR A 30 -3.70 16.34 -0.10
CA THR A 30 -2.50 15.63 0.35
C THR A 30 -1.61 15.35 -0.86
N VAL A 31 -0.35 15.78 -0.82
CA VAL A 31 0.61 15.57 -1.92
C VAL A 31 1.56 14.43 -1.59
N ILE A 32 1.60 13.41 -2.45
CA ILE A 32 2.51 12.27 -2.34
C ILE A 32 3.58 12.42 -3.41
N TYR A 33 4.81 12.75 -3.01
CA TYR A 33 5.94 12.93 -3.93
C TYR A 33 7.19 12.15 -3.47
N GLY A 34 8.13 11.97 -4.39
CA GLY A 34 9.39 11.27 -4.14
C GLY A 34 9.96 10.60 -5.40
N PRO A 35 11.18 10.06 -5.35
CA PRO A 35 11.82 9.36 -6.46
C PRO A 35 11.00 8.20 -7.04
N ASN A 36 11.35 7.75 -8.26
CA ASN A 36 10.72 6.57 -8.86
C ASN A 36 11.05 5.31 -8.04
N GLY A 37 10.08 4.39 -7.93
CA GLY A 37 10.24 3.16 -7.16
C GLY A 37 10.01 3.28 -5.65
N THR A 38 9.69 4.47 -5.11
CA THR A 38 9.49 4.67 -3.66
C THR A 38 8.12 4.25 -3.12
N GLY A 39 7.30 3.58 -3.92
CA GLY A 39 5.99 3.08 -3.46
C GLY A 39 4.82 4.07 -3.58
N LYS A 40 4.97 5.24 -4.24
CA LYS A 40 3.87 6.21 -4.44
C LYS A 40 2.61 5.57 -5.05
N THR A 41 2.76 4.80 -6.12
CA THR A 41 1.65 4.08 -6.76
C THR A 41 1.04 3.05 -5.81
N THR A 42 1.88 2.39 -5.00
CA THR A 42 1.45 1.39 -4.01
C THR A 42 0.57 1.99 -2.92
N ILE A 43 0.81 3.25 -2.53
CA ILE A 43 -0.07 3.97 -1.61
C ILE A 43 -1.49 4.10 -2.20
N ILE A 44 -1.59 4.53 -3.46
CA ILE A 44 -2.88 4.71 -4.14
C ILE A 44 -3.58 3.37 -4.37
N GLU A 45 -2.82 2.33 -4.75
CA GLU A 45 -3.33 0.96 -4.88
C GLU A 45 -3.85 0.40 -3.55
N SER A 46 -3.15 0.65 -2.44
CA SER A 46 -3.57 0.24 -1.09
C SER A 46 -4.83 0.98 -0.65
N LEU A 47 -4.94 2.27 -0.98
CA LEU A 47 -6.14 3.06 -0.73
C LEU A 47 -7.35 2.51 -1.49
N LYS A 48 -7.17 2.19 -2.79
CA LYS A 48 -8.22 1.56 -3.60
C LYS A 48 -8.63 0.22 -3.01
N TYR A 49 -7.66 -0.63 -2.70
CA TYR A 49 -7.91 -1.95 -2.11
C TYR A 49 -8.68 -1.85 -0.78
N ALA A 50 -8.31 -0.92 0.10
CA ALA A 50 -9.01 -0.70 1.37
C ALA A 50 -10.47 -0.28 1.19
N CYS A 51 -10.78 0.47 0.12
CA CYS A 51 -12.13 0.96 -0.15
C CYS A 51 -13.00 -0.01 -0.96
N THR A 52 -12.40 -0.84 -1.83
CA THR A 52 -13.17 -1.67 -2.78
C THR A 52 -12.90 -3.17 -2.69
N GLY A 53 -11.80 -3.59 -2.06
CA GLY A 53 -11.33 -4.97 -2.07
C GLY A 53 -10.66 -5.41 -3.39
N ASP A 54 -10.59 -4.52 -4.39
CA ASP A 54 -9.98 -4.86 -5.68
C ASP A 54 -8.46 -4.86 -5.61
N LEU A 55 -7.86 -5.94 -6.10
CA LEU A 55 -6.42 -6.01 -6.30
C LEU A 55 -5.97 -5.14 -7.48
N PRO A 56 -4.74 -4.61 -7.46
CA PRO A 56 -4.16 -3.94 -8.62
C PRO A 56 -4.19 -4.81 -9.89
N PRO A 57 -4.18 -4.18 -11.08
CA PRO A 57 -4.02 -4.93 -12.32
C PRO A 57 -2.71 -5.74 -12.28
N ASN A 58 -2.73 -6.93 -12.87
CA ASN A 58 -1.60 -7.86 -12.93
C ASN A 58 -1.06 -8.37 -11.59
N SER A 59 -1.78 -8.22 -10.47
CA SER A 59 -1.33 -8.74 -9.16
C SER A 59 -2.04 -10.02 -8.70
N LYS A 60 -2.81 -10.68 -9.58
CA LYS A 60 -3.55 -11.92 -9.27
C LYS A 60 -2.66 -13.11 -8.88
N GLN A 61 -1.35 -13.05 -9.14
CA GLN A 61 -0.38 -14.09 -8.81
C GLN A 61 0.41 -13.83 -7.51
N GLY A 62 -0.15 -13.06 -6.57
CA GLY A 62 0.51 -12.81 -5.27
C GLY A 62 1.59 -11.72 -5.29
N ALA A 63 1.61 -10.86 -6.32
CA ALA A 63 2.60 -9.78 -6.44
C ALA A 63 2.27 -8.54 -5.59
N PHE A 64 1.14 -8.51 -4.89
CA PHE A 64 0.70 -7.34 -4.10
C PHE A 64 1.00 -7.48 -2.61
N ILE A 65 0.77 -8.67 -2.04
CA ILE A 65 0.91 -8.94 -0.60
C ILE A 65 2.14 -9.81 -0.40
N HIS A 66 3.00 -9.47 0.55
CA HIS A 66 4.08 -10.33 0.99
C HIS A 66 3.50 -11.60 1.66
N ASP A 67 3.57 -12.72 0.96
CA ASP A 67 3.20 -14.02 1.54
C ASP A 67 4.40 -14.61 2.32
N VAL A 68 4.24 -14.75 3.63
CA VAL A 68 5.25 -15.33 4.53
C VAL A 68 5.58 -16.78 4.13
N LYS A 69 4.67 -17.49 3.45
CA LYS A 69 4.88 -18.86 2.96
C LYS A 69 5.89 -18.93 1.80
N VAL A 70 6.14 -17.81 1.11
CA VAL A 70 7.06 -17.73 -0.04
C VAL A 70 8.48 -17.33 0.40
N LYS A 71 8.72 -16.96 1.67
CA LYS A 71 10.07 -16.83 2.22
C LYS A 71 10.76 -18.21 2.19
N LYS A 72 11.49 -18.50 1.12
CA LYS A 72 12.45 -19.62 1.08
C LYS A 72 13.42 -19.44 2.24
N LYS A 73 13.43 -20.40 3.17
CA LYS A 73 14.54 -20.62 4.10
C LYS A 73 15.82 -20.65 3.28
N THR A 74 16.65 -19.63 3.43
CA THR A 74 18.03 -19.64 2.96
C THR A 74 18.89 -19.39 4.20
#